data_AF-A0A4D7WQQ3-F1
#
_entry.id   AF-A0A4D7WQQ3-F1
#
_cell.length_a   1.000
_cell.length_b   1.000
_cell.length_c   1.000
_cell.angle_alpha   90.00
_cell.angle_beta   90.00
_cell.angle_gamma   90.00
#
_symmetry.space_group_name_H-M   'P 1'
#
loop_
_entity.id
_entity.type
_entity.pdbx_description
1 polymer ?
#
loop_
_entity_poly.entity_id
_entity_poly.type
_entity_poly.pdbx_seq_one_letter_code
_entity_poly.pdbx_strand_id
1 'polypeptide(L)'
;MTELNTPIVTDIDRPILVPPGGHKKVLLHSCCAPCSGEVMEAMLASGIDYTIYFYNPNIHPHKEYMLRKEENMRFADKFGIPFVDKDDDYENDRKEWFAKAKGMEFEPERGIRCTMCFDMRFEKAAQYAHENGFHVFTSSLGISRWKDMKQINGCGHRAAEPYDDLVYWDFNWRKGGGSARMIEISKREHFYQQEYCGCAYSLRDSNAHRKSQGRIPIKLGVLYYGDESTQYEPQAENKIIVEK
;
A
#
# COMPACT_ATOMS: atom_id res chain seq x y z
N MET A 1 -28.19 -13.00 -20.50
CA MET A 1 -26.85 -12.40 -20.55
C MET A 1 -26.95 -11.07 -19.82
N THR A 2 -26.70 -11.06 -18.52
CA THR A 2 -26.59 -9.82 -17.74
C THR A 2 -25.41 -9.05 -18.30
N GLU A 3 -25.62 -7.80 -18.72
CA GLU A 3 -24.54 -6.88 -19.06
C GLU A 3 -23.52 -6.92 -17.92
N LEU A 4 -22.32 -7.41 -18.20
CA LEU A 4 -21.19 -7.29 -17.30
C LEU A 4 -20.97 -5.79 -17.17
N ASN A 5 -21.43 -5.23 -16.04
CA ASN A 5 -21.23 -3.84 -15.65
C ASN A 5 -19.72 -3.59 -15.71
N THR A 6 -19.23 -3.08 -16.84
CA THR A 6 -17.80 -2.82 -16.99
C THR A 6 -17.49 -1.70 -16.00
N PRO A 7 -16.62 -1.92 -15.01
CA PRO A 7 -16.38 -0.92 -13.98
C PRO A 7 -15.97 0.39 -14.63
N ILE A 8 -16.72 1.45 -14.34
CA ILE A 8 -16.45 2.79 -14.87
C ILE A 8 -15.19 3.31 -14.17
N VAL A 9 -14.05 3.12 -14.83
CA VAL A 9 -12.78 3.75 -14.49
C VAL A 9 -12.73 5.15 -15.07
N THR A 10 -11.74 5.95 -14.67
CA THR A 10 -11.61 7.30 -15.23
C THR A 10 -11.35 7.24 -16.74
N ASP A 11 -12.16 7.96 -17.50
CA ASP A 11 -12.05 8.05 -18.95
C ASP A 11 -10.86 8.93 -19.34
N ILE A 12 -9.72 8.28 -19.62
CA ILE A 12 -8.47 8.89 -20.06
C ILE A 12 -7.80 7.96 -21.08
N ASP A 13 -7.05 8.56 -21.99
CA ASP A 13 -6.16 7.80 -22.87
C ASP A 13 -5.00 7.19 -22.06
N ARG A 14 -4.89 5.86 -22.10
CA ARG A 14 -3.87 5.11 -21.37
C ARG A 14 -3.43 3.89 -22.17
N PRO A 15 -2.15 3.49 -22.07
CA PRO A 15 -1.69 2.28 -22.76
C PRO A 15 -2.40 1.04 -22.21
N ILE A 16 -2.78 0.14 -23.10
CA ILE A 16 -3.27 -1.19 -22.72
C ILE A 16 -2.10 -1.99 -22.15
N LEU A 17 -2.23 -2.41 -20.90
CA LEU A 17 -1.23 -3.20 -20.21
C LEU A 17 -1.40 -4.68 -20.55
N VAL A 18 -0.28 -5.37 -20.75
CA VAL A 18 -0.24 -6.82 -21.00
C VAL A 18 0.67 -7.46 -19.95
N PRO A 19 0.15 -8.38 -19.12
CA PRO A 19 0.99 -9.10 -18.17
C PRO A 19 2.05 -9.95 -18.89
N PRO A 20 3.20 -10.25 -18.24
CA PRO A 20 4.24 -11.12 -18.80
C PRO A 20 3.68 -12.45 -19.30
N GLY A 21 4.27 -13.02 -20.35
CA GLY A 21 3.86 -14.32 -20.90
C GLY A 21 2.46 -14.35 -21.53
N GLY A 22 1.77 -13.21 -21.65
CA GLY A 22 0.39 -13.17 -22.14
C GLY A 22 -0.64 -13.72 -21.15
N HIS A 23 -0.27 -13.88 -19.88
CA HIS A 23 -1.17 -14.31 -18.82
C HIS A 23 -2.30 -13.28 -18.62
N LYS A 24 -3.48 -13.77 -18.25
CA LYS A 24 -4.68 -12.93 -18.07
C LYS A 24 -5.02 -12.65 -16.62
N LYS A 25 -4.54 -13.50 -15.70
CA LYS A 25 -4.84 -13.47 -14.27
C LYS A 25 -3.63 -12.98 -13.48
N VAL A 26 -3.81 -11.91 -12.69
CA VAL A 26 -2.74 -11.28 -11.91
C VAL A 26 -3.12 -11.21 -10.43
N LEU A 27 -2.18 -11.56 -9.55
CA LEU A 27 -2.31 -11.27 -8.12
C LEU A 27 -1.67 -9.90 -7.83
N LEU A 28 -2.46 -8.94 -7.34
CA LEU A 28 -1.98 -7.61 -6.98
C LEU A 28 -1.82 -7.50 -5.46
N HIS A 29 -0.58 -7.55 -4.97
CA HIS A 29 -0.33 -7.23 -3.56
C HIS A 29 -0.52 -5.72 -3.31
N SER A 30 -1.44 -5.38 -2.39
CA SER A 30 -1.74 -4.01 -1.96
C SER A 30 -1.71 -3.86 -0.45
N CYS A 31 -1.31 -2.68 0.03
CA CYS A 31 -1.33 -2.34 1.45
C CYS A 31 -2.16 -1.12 1.84
N CYS A 32 -2.73 -0.40 0.86
CA CYS A 32 -3.62 0.72 1.12
C CYS A 32 -4.24 1.27 -0.16
N ALA A 33 -5.42 1.89 -0.04
CA ALA A 33 -6.17 2.42 -1.17
C ALA A 33 -5.43 3.53 -1.96
N PRO A 34 -4.75 4.52 -1.34
CA PRO A 34 -3.99 5.51 -2.10
C PRO A 34 -2.94 4.90 -3.03
N CYS A 35 -2.18 3.89 -2.58
CA CYS A 35 -1.17 3.28 -3.43
C CYS A 35 -1.76 2.37 -4.52
N SER A 36 -2.91 1.73 -4.28
CA SER A 36 -3.54 0.87 -5.28
C SER A 36 -4.52 1.58 -6.20
N GLY A 37 -4.95 2.81 -5.89
CA GLY A 37 -5.97 3.56 -6.64
C GLY A 37 -5.80 3.50 -8.16
N GLU A 38 -4.70 4.09 -8.64
CA GLU A 38 -4.39 4.11 -10.07
C GLU A 38 -4.04 2.72 -10.62
N VAL A 39 -3.40 1.86 -9.82
CA VAL A 39 -3.05 0.50 -10.28
C VAL A 39 -4.31 -0.31 -10.58
N MET A 40 -5.33 -0.20 -9.72
CA MET A 40 -6.62 -0.85 -9.91
C MET A 40 -7.32 -0.34 -11.18
N GLU A 41 -7.41 0.99 -11.35
CA GLU A 41 -8.03 1.55 -12.56
C GLU A 41 -7.28 1.17 -13.84
N ALA A 42 -5.94 1.20 -13.84
CA ALA A 42 -5.14 0.86 -15.00
C ALA A 42 -5.29 -0.62 -15.41
N MET A 43 -5.35 -1.53 -14.44
CA MET A 43 -5.59 -2.95 -14.71
C MET A 43 -7.01 -3.20 -15.25
N LEU A 44 -8.02 -2.58 -14.65
CA LEU A 44 -9.41 -2.68 -15.12
C LEU A 44 -9.57 -2.14 -16.55
N ALA A 45 -9.01 -0.95 -16.81
CA ALA A 45 -9.03 -0.34 -18.14
C ALA A 45 -8.32 -1.19 -19.21
N SER A 46 -7.34 -1.99 -18.80
CA SER A 46 -6.62 -2.92 -19.67
C SER A 46 -7.33 -4.28 -19.83
N GLY A 47 -8.49 -4.48 -19.18
CA GLY A 47 -9.22 -5.74 -19.19
C GLY A 47 -8.49 -6.89 -18.51
N ILE A 48 -7.58 -6.60 -17.57
CA ILE A 48 -6.83 -7.60 -16.82
C ILE A 48 -7.76 -8.18 -15.74
N ASP A 49 -7.83 -9.51 -15.64
CA ASP A 49 -8.45 -10.21 -14.51
C ASP A 49 -7.45 -10.22 -13.36
N TYR A 50 -7.76 -9.53 -12.25
CA TYR A 50 -6.86 -9.49 -11.12
C TYR A 50 -7.59 -9.58 -9.79
N THR A 51 -6.85 -10.08 -8.80
CA THR A 51 -7.30 -10.22 -7.42
C THR A 51 -6.36 -9.42 -6.53
N ILE A 52 -6.92 -8.65 -5.60
CA ILE A 52 -6.14 -7.94 -4.60
C ILE A 52 -5.75 -8.92 -3.50
N TYR A 53 -4.47 -8.93 -3.14
CA TYR A 53 -3.93 -9.64 -2.00
C TYR A 53 -3.50 -8.62 -0.94
N PHE A 54 -4.19 -8.61 0.18
CA PHE A 54 -3.84 -7.75 1.30
C PHE A 54 -3.14 -8.56 2.39
N TYR A 55 -1.85 -8.26 2.58
CA TYR A 55 -1.05 -8.81 3.65
C TYR A 55 0.00 -7.78 4.06
N ASN A 56 -0.15 -7.23 5.25
CA ASN A 56 0.77 -6.22 5.75
C ASN A 56 0.83 -6.19 7.28
N PRO A 57 1.47 -7.20 7.89
CA PRO A 57 1.50 -7.33 9.36
C PRO A 57 2.35 -6.27 10.06
N ASN A 58 3.11 -5.49 9.29
CA ASN A 58 3.92 -4.41 9.83
C ASN A 58 3.11 -3.17 10.20
N ILE A 59 1.87 -3.01 9.71
CA ILE A 59 1.11 -1.77 9.97
C ILE A 59 0.85 -1.66 11.47
N HIS A 60 1.17 -0.52 12.05
CA HIS A 60 1.13 -0.31 13.47
C HIS A 60 0.70 1.13 13.76
N PRO A 61 -0.23 1.36 14.70
CA PRO A 61 -0.93 0.38 15.53
C PRO A 61 -2.09 -0.31 14.78
N HIS A 62 -2.79 -1.23 15.44
CA HIS A 62 -3.96 -1.94 14.89
C HIS A 62 -5.02 -0.98 14.30
N LYS A 63 -5.23 0.21 14.89
CA LYS A 63 -6.12 1.23 14.31
C LYS A 63 -5.70 1.64 12.89
N GLU A 64 -4.42 1.84 12.63
CA GLU A 64 -3.92 2.16 11.29
C GLU A 64 -4.13 1.00 10.32
N TYR A 65 -3.93 -0.23 10.80
CA TYR A 65 -4.14 -1.44 10.01
C TYR A 65 -5.57 -1.52 9.49
N MET A 66 -6.55 -1.37 10.40
CA MET A 66 -7.97 -1.39 10.04
C MET A 66 -8.34 -0.27 9.08
N LEU A 67 -7.89 0.97 9.34
CA LEU A 67 -8.15 2.11 8.44
C LEU A 67 -7.66 1.84 7.01
N ARG A 68 -6.44 1.34 6.85
CA ARG A 68 -5.87 1.04 5.52
C ARG A 68 -6.55 -0.14 4.85
N LYS A 69 -6.90 -1.17 5.63
CA LYS A 69 -7.55 -2.39 5.14
C LYS A 69 -8.96 -2.12 4.66
N GLU A 70 -9.80 -1.56 5.52
CA GLU A 70 -11.20 -1.27 5.25
C GLU A 70 -11.35 -0.32 4.06
N GLU A 71 -10.48 0.69 3.96
CA GLU A 71 -10.52 1.62 2.82
C GLU A 71 -10.12 0.94 1.50
N ASN A 72 -9.11 0.07 1.52
CA ASN A 72 -8.69 -0.68 0.34
C ASN A 72 -9.76 -1.68 -0.09
N MET A 73 -10.41 -2.36 0.87
CA MET A 73 -11.54 -3.26 0.62
C MET A 73 -12.73 -2.50 0.03
N ARG A 74 -13.11 -1.35 0.61
CA ARG A 74 -14.19 -0.50 0.11
C ARG A 74 -13.96 -0.08 -1.34
N PHE A 75 -12.73 0.31 -1.67
CA PHE A 75 -12.38 0.72 -3.02
C PHE A 75 -12.38 -0.46 -4.00
N ALA A 76 -11.92 -1.64 -3.57
CA ALA A 76 -11.99 -2.86 -4.37
C ALA A 76 -13.44 -3.27 -4.69
N ASP A 77 -14.30 -3.25 -3.67
CA ASP A 77 -15.73 -3.61 -3.75
C ASP A 77 -16.48 -2.71 -4.75
N LYS A 78 -16.17 -1.41 -4.76
CA LYS A 78 -16.73 -0.43 -5.72
C LYS A 78 -16.58 -0.87 -7.19
N PHE A 79 -15.52 -1.61 -7.53
CA PHE A 79 -15.29 -2.10 -8.89
C PHE A 79 -15.52 -3.61 -9.05
N GLY A 80 -16.03 -4.28 -8.02
CA GLY A 80 -16.23 -5.74 -8.03
C GLY A 80 -14.92 -6.53 -8.14
N ILE A 81 -13.81 -5.99 -7.64
CA ILE A 81 -12.50 -6.66 -7.68
C ILE A 81 -12.43 -7.68 -6.53
N PRO A 82 -12.10 -8.95 -6.78
CA PRO A 82 -11.87 -9.93 -5.72
C PRO A 82 -10.79 -9.47 -4.74
N PHE A 83 -11.05 -9.63 -3.44
CA PHE A 83 -10.15 -9.21 -2.37
C PHE A 83 -9.85 -10.37 -1.43
N VAL A 84 -8.58 -10.76 -1.35
CA VAL A 84 -8.06 -11.75 -0.43
C VAL A 84 -7.48 -11.02 0.76
N ASP A 85 -8.21 -11.08 1.88
CA ASP A 85 -7.74 -10.56 3.16
C ASP A 85 -6.99 -11.66 3.93
N LYS A 86 -5.66 -11.58 3.97
CA LYS A 86 -4.84 -12.53 4.71
C LYS A 86 -4.58 -12.01 6.13
N ASP A 87 -5.67 -11.86 6.87
CA ASP A 87 -5.73 -11.30 8.24
C ASP A 87 -6.16 -12.33 9.30
N ASP A 88 -6.13 -13.61 8.96
CA ASP A 88 -6.57 -14.68 9.85
C ASP A 88 -5.72 -14.78 11.13
N ASP A 89 -4.51 -14.20 11.14
CA ASP A 89 -3.64 -14.19 12.32
C ASP A 89 -2.72 -12.95 12.43
N TYR A 90 -3.27 -11.75 12.20
CA TYR A 90 -2.46 -10.53 12.19
C TYR A 90 -1.63 -10.31 13.45
N GLU A 91 -2.11 -10.68 14.65
CA GLU A 91 -1.30 -10.51 15.86
C GLU A 91 -0.10 -11.45 15.91
N ASN A 92 -0.17 -12.68 15.38
CA ASN A 92 1.01 -13.54 15.32
C ASN A 92 1.94 -13.15 14.17
N ASP A 93 1.41 -12.82 12.99
CA ASP A 93 2.24 -12.29 11.89
C ASP A 93 2.95 -10.99 12.31
N ARG A 94 2.28 -10.12 13.07
CA ARG A 94 2.87 -8.91 13.63
C ARG A 94 4.00 -9.25 14.60
N LYS A 95 3.82 -10.22 15.50
CA LYS A 95 4.89 -10.68 16.40
C LYS A 95 6.09 -11.22 15.61
N GLU A 96 5.83 -12.01 14.57
CA GLU A 96 6.88 -12.50 13.67
C GLU A 96 7.63 -11.35 13.01
N TRP A 97 6.91 -10.34 12.51
CA TRP A 97 7.53 -9.14 11.93
C TRP A 97 8.44 -8.43 12.94
N PHE A 98 7.99 -8.23 14.18
CA PHE A 98 8.84 -7.64 15.23
C PHE A 98 10.05 -8.51 15.56
N ALA A 99 9.90 -9.83 15.56
CA ALA A 99 11.02 -10.75 15.78
C ALA A 99 12.08 -10.64 14.67
N LYS A 100 11.66 -10.58 13.40
CA LYS A 100 12.55 -10.36 12.25
C LYS A 100 13.18 -8.97 12.23
N ALA A 101 12.47 -7.95 12.72
CA ALA A 101 12.95 -6.57 12.79
C ALA A 101 13.95 -6.30 13.92
N LYS A 102 14.15 -7.25 14.84
CA LYS A 102 15.07 -7.11 15.98
C LYS A 102 16.49 -6.82 15.49
N GLY A 103 17.11 -5.78 16.03
CA GLY A 103 18.43 -5.28 15.61
C GLY A 103 18.38 -4.31 14.43
N MET A 104 17.21 -4.07 13.83
CA MET A 104 17.00 -3.10 12.73
C MET A 104 16.13 -1.91 13.14
N GLU A 105 15.95 -1.67 14.45
CA GLU A 105 15.01 -0.69 15.00
C GLU A 105 15.38 0.75 14.61
N PHE A 106 16.66 1.01 14.37
CA PHE A 106 17.19 2.33 14.02
C PHE A 106 17.67 2.44 12.57
N GLU A 107 17.46 1.40 11.77
CA GLU A 107 17.70 1.48 10.32
C GLU A 107 16.84 2.60 9.71
N PRO A 108 17.38 3.40 8.77
CA PRO A 108 16.59 4.43 8.11
C PRO A 108 15.51 3.81 7.21
N GLU A 109 14.50 4.61 6.83
CA GLU A 109 13.64 4.22 5.71
C GLU A 109 14.48 3.97 4.45
N ARG A 110 14.08 2.98 3.65
CA ARG A 110 14.85 2.43 2.52
C ARG A 110 16.12 1.65 2.92
N GLY A 111 16.41 1.53 4.22
CA GLY A 111 17.45 0.63 4.75
C GLY A 111 17.03 -0.84 4.76
N ILE A 112 17.86 -1.69 5.37
CA ILE A 112 17.67 -3.16 5.35
C ILE A 112 16.37 -3.62 6.01
N ARG A 113 15.85 -2.86 7.00
CA ARG A 113 14.52 -3.13 7.58
C ARG A 113 13.41 -3.11 6.53
N CYS A 114 13.48 -2.18 5.58
CA CYS A 114 12.49 -2.12 4.50
C CYS A 114 12.60 -3.33 3.57
N THR A 115 13.81 -3.79 3.26
CA THR A 115 14.05 -5.03 2.51
C THR A 115 13.41 -6.23 3.21
N MET A 116 13.74 -6.47 4.50
CA MET A 116 13.16 -7.55 5.29
C MET A 116 11.62 -7.50 5.32
N CYS A 117 11.06 -6.29 5.49
CA CYS A 117 9.62 -6.09 5.52
C CYS A 117 8.95 -6.42 4.18
N PHE A 118 9.57 -6.05 3.06
CA PHE A 118 9.05 -6.37 1.73
C PHE A 118 9.21 -7.86 1.39
N ASP A 119 10.34 -8.48 1.77
CA ASP A 119 10.57 -9.92 1.61
C ASP A 119 9.46 -10.72 2.29
N MET A 120 9.21 -10.50 3.58
CA MET A 120 8.14 -11.20 4.33
C MET A 120 6.77 -11.07 3.64
N ARG A 121 6.46 -9.90 3.09
CA ARG A 121 5.18 -9.64 2.44
C ARG A 121 5.07 -10.27 1.06
N PHE A 122 6.14 -10.23 0.29
CA PHE A 122 6.16 -10.79 -1.06
C PHE A 122 6.33 -12.30 -1.07
N GLU A 123 7.04 -12.89 -0.11
CA GLU A 123 7.09 -14.35 0.07
C GLU A 123 5.69 -14.92 0.25
N LYS A 124 4.86 -14.30 1.11
CA LYS A 124 3.46 -14.71 1.30
C LYS A 124 2.59 -14.48 0.08
N ALA A 125 2.78 -13.38 -0.63
CA ALA A 125 2.05 -13.10 -1.87
C ALA A 125 2.43 -14.07 -3.00
N ALA A 126 3.71 -14.38 -3.16
CA ALA A 126 4.22 -15.32 -4.16
C ALA A 126 3.76 -16.75 -3.87
N GLN A 127 3.84 -17.17 -2.59
CA GLN A 127 3.28 -18.44 -2.14
C GLN A 127 1.80 -18.54 -2.49
N TYR A 128 1.00 -17.53 -2.13
CA TYR A 128 -0.43 -17.52 -2.43
C TYR A 128 -0.69 -17.55 -3.95
N ALA A 129 0.08 -16.79 -4.73
CA ALA A 129 -0.05 -16.76 -6.19
C ALA A 129 0.14 -18.17 -6.80
N HIS A 130 1.24 -18.83 -6.44
CA HIS A 130 1.56 -20.19 -6.89
C HIS A 130 0.47 -21.20 -6.48
N GLU A 131 0.08 -21.21 -5.20
CA GLU A 131 -0.92 -22.15 -4.68
C GLU A 131 -2.33 -21.96 -5.26
N ASN A 132 -2.64 -20.77 -5.80
CA ASN A 132 -3.98 -20.41 -6.29
C ASN A 132 -4.03 -20.16 -7.81
N GLY A 133 -3.02 -20.65 -8.55
CA GLY A 133 -3.01 -20.65 -10.01
C GLY A 133 -2.85 -19.26 -10.64
N PHE A 134 -2.17 -18.34 -9.97
CA PHE A 134 -1.71 -17.09 -10.56
C PHE A 134 -0.29 -17.30 -11.09
N HIS A 135 -0.07 -17.08 -12.38
CA HIS A 135 1.26 -17.12 -12.99
C HIS A 135 2.01 -15.79 -12.94
N VAL A 136 1.29 -14.72 -12.57
CA VAL A 136 1.85 -13.38 -12.45
C VAL A 136 1.37 -12.76 -11.15
N PHE A 137 2.29 -12.20 -10.38
CA PHE A 137 1.96 -11.29 -9.28
C PHE A 137 2.73 -9.98 -9.42
N THR A 138 2.20 -8.93 -8.81
CA THR A 138 2.82 -7.60 -8.79
C THR A 138 2.44 -6.86 -7.51
N SER A 139 2.89 -5.62 -7.35
CA SER A 139 2.54 -4.81 -6.19
C SER A 139 2.32 -3.33 -6.49
N SER A 140 1.33 -2.76 -5.78
CA SER A 140 1.09 -1.32 -5.74
C SER A 140 2.17 -0.53 -4.99
N LEU A 141 3.06 -1.20 -4.22
CA LEU A 141 4.17 -0.54 -3.51
C LEU A 141 5.06 0.30 -4.45
N GLY A 142 5.19 -0.13 -5.70
CA GLY A 142 5.99 0.55 -6.73
C GLY A 142 5.52 1.97 -7.06
N ILE A 143 4.25 2.33 -6.83
CA ILE A 143 3.73 3.66 -7.19
C ILE A 143 4.25 4.80 -6.30
N SER A 144 4.62 4.49 -5.05
CA SER A 144 4.95 5.52 -4.06
C SER A 144 6.36 6.06 -4.28
N ARG A 145 6.49 7.36 -4.60
CA ARG A 145 7.80 8.03 -4.74
C ARG A 145 8.69 7.95 -3.50
N TRP A 146 8.10 7.69 -2.34
CA TRP A 146 8.80 7.60 -1.06
C TRP A 146 9.57 6.28 -0.91
N LYS A 147 9.25 5.26 -1.70
CA LYS A 147 9.91 3.95 -1.64
C LYS A 147 10.98 3.82 -2.72
N ASP A 148 12.02 3.04 -2.43
CA ASP A 148 13.01 2.64 -3.41
C ASP A 148 12.45 1.53 -4.31
N MET A 149 12.34 1.83 -5.60
CA MET A 149 11.75 0.90 -6.58
C MET A 149 12.67 -0.30 -6.86
N LYS A 150 13.99 -0.11 -6.85
CA LYS A 150 14.93 -1.23 -7.03
C LYS A 150 14.86 -2.18 -5.84
N GLN A 151 14.76 -1.62 -4.63
CA GLN A 151 14.57 -2.41 -3.41
C GLN A 151 13.28 -3.23 -3.50
N ILE A 152 12.15 -2.60 -3.83
CA ILE A 152 10.86 -3.31 -4.00
C ILE A 152 10.97 -4.41 -5.04
N ASN A 153 11.42 -4.08 -6.25
CA ASN A 153 11.45 -5.05 -7.34
C ASN A 153 12.41 -6.21 -7.04
N GLY A 154 13.54 -5.94 -6.38
CA GLY A 154 14.46 -6.99 -5.94
C GLY A 154 13.82 -7.97 -4.94
N CYS A 155 12.98 -7.49 -4.02
CA CYS A 155 12.23 -8.37 -3.12
C CYS A 155 11.18 -9.20 -3.87
N GLY A 156 10.50 -8.58 -4.85
CA GLY A 156 9.50 -9.27 -5.67
C GLY A 156 10.11 -10.40 -6.51
N HIS A 157 11.24 -10.13 -7.16
CA HIS A 157 11.98 -11.15 -7.93
C HIS A 157 12.49 -12.30 -7.05
N ARG A 158 13.06 -12.00 -5.86
CA ARG A 158 13.48 -13.05 -4.90
C ARG A 158 12.31 -13.90 -4.40
N ALA A 159 11.14 -13.29 -4.17
CA ALA A 159 9.96 -14.02 -3.73
C ALA A 159 9.40 -14.96 -4.82
N ALA A 160 9.59 -14.61 -6.11
CA ALA A 160 9.18 -15.43 -7.24
C ALA A 160 10.14 -16.60 -7.51
N GLU A 161 11.44 -16.41 -7.25
CA GLU A 161 12.53 -17.35 -7.60
C GLU A 161 12.30 -18.83 -7.22
N PRO A 162 11.64 -19.18 -6.09
CA PRO A 162 11.36 -20.58 -5.76
C PRO A 162 10.30 -21.27 -6.64
N TYR A 163 9.60 -20.54 -7.51
CA TYR A 163 8.43 -21.02 -8.25
C TYR A 163 8.65 -20.86 -9.77
N ASP A 164 8.84 -21.99 -10.47
CA ASP A 164 9.10 -22.00 -11.92
C ASP A 164 7.93 -21.46 -12.77
N ASP A 165 6.72 -21.45 -12.21
CA ASP A 165 5.48 -21.07 -12.88
C ASP A 165 5.00 -19.65 -12.54
N LEU A 166 5.79 -18.89 -11.77
CA LEU A 166 5.41 -17.57 -11.26
C LEU A 166 6.41 -16.50 -11.67
N VAL A 167 5.87 -15.39 -12.18
CA VAL A 167 6.66 -14.20 -12.54
C VAL A 167 6.24 -13.01 -11.68
N TYR A 168 7.24 -12.30 -11.13
CA TYR A 168 7.02 -10.97 -10.58
C TYR A 168 7.00 -9.93 -11.70
N TRP A 169 5.84 -9.30 -11.92
CA TRP A 169 5.68 -8.24 -12.90
C TRP A 169 6.09 -6.89 -12.29
N ASP A 170 7.30 -6.46 -12.61
CA ASP A 170 7.94 -5.28 -12.04
C ASP A 170 7.58 -3.95 -12.74
N PHE A 171 6.34 -3.87 -13.25
CA PHE A 171 5.83 -2.72 -13.98
C PHE A 171 5.96 -1.42 -13.18
N ASN A 172 6.43 -0.37 -13.85
CA ASN A 172 6.63 0.93 -13.22
C ASN A 172 5.35 1.76 -13.23
N TRP A 173 4.54 1.60 -12.19
CA TRP A 173 3.29 2.34 -11.95
C TRP A 173 3.44 3.86 -11.83
N ARG A 174 4.68 4.40 -11.73
CA ARG A 174 4.92 5.86 -11.64
C ARG A 174 4.93 6.53 -13.01
N LYS A 175 5.30 5.79 -14.06
CA LYS A 175 5.40 6.30 -15.43
C LYS A 175 4.02 6.52 -16.04
N GLY A 176 3.96 7.26 -17.16
CA GLY A 176 2.69 7.52 -17.86
C GLY A 176 1.67 8.33 -17.04
N GLY A 177 2.12 9.09 -16.04
CA GLY A 177 1.24 9.90 -15.20
C GLY A 177 0.69 9.21 -13.94
N GLY A 178 1.04 7.94 -13.70
CA GLY A 178 0.41 7.16 -12.63
C GLY A 178 0.57 7.74 -11.22
N SER A 179 1.69 8.42 -10.92
CA SER A 179 1.84 9.13 -9.62
C SER A 179 0.91 10.33 -9.47
N ALA A 180 0.61 11.05 -10.54
CA ALA A 180 -0.33 12.18 -10.49
C ALA A 180 -1.76 11.66 -10.33
N ARG A 181 -2.09 10.61 -11.09
CA ARG A 181 -3.36 9.90 -11.02
C ARG A 181 -3.65 9.33 -9.64
N MET A 182 -2.66 8.75 -8.98
CA MET A 182 -2.77 8.30 -7.59
C MET A 182 -3.30 9.40 -6.67
N ILE A 183 -2.78 10.64 -6.80
CA ILE A 183 -3.23 11.79 -6.00
C ILE A 183 -4.63 12.23 -6.41
N GLU A 184 -4.93 12.26 -7.71
CA GLU A 184 -6.25 12.62 -8.23
C GLU A 184 -7.34 11.67 -7.70
N ILE A 185 -7.11 10.36 -7.83
CA ILE A 185 -8.01 9.32 -7.32
C ILE A 185 -8.13 9.43 -5.80
N SER A 186 -7.02 9.63 -5.09
CA SER A 186 -7.07 9.78 -3.63
C SER A 186 -7.96 10.94 -3.20
N LYS A 187 -7.90 12.08 -3.90
CA LYS A 187 -8.79 13.24 -3.64
C LYS A 187 -10.23 12.95 -4.02
N ARG A 188 -10.47 12.34 -5.19
CA ARG A 188 -11.81 12.00 -5.68
C ARG A 188 -12.53 11.03 -4.75
N GLU A 189 -11.81 10.05 -4.20
CA GLU A 189 -12.37 9.00 -3.36
C GLU A 189 -12.32 9.33 -1.86
N HIS A 190 -11.80 10.52 -1.51
CA HIS A 190 -11.57 10.97 -0.15
C HIS A 190 -10.86 9.92 0.69
N PHE A 191 -9.71 9.42 0.20
CA PHE A 191 -8.96 8.43 0.95
C PHE A 191 -8.30 9.02 2.20
N TYR A 192 -8.14 8.17 3.22
CA TYR A 192 -7.37 8.44 4.42
C TYR A 192 -5.90 8.73 4.05
N GLN A 193 -5.43 9.90 4.46
CA GLN A 193 -4.08 10.36 4.19
C GLN A 193 -3.10 9.74 5.18
N GLN A 194 -2.35 8.76 4.69
CA GLN A 194 -1.30 8.11 5.46
C GLN A 194 -0.07 9.00 5.58
N GLU A 195 0.45 9.14 6.80
CA GLU A 195 1.55 10.07 7.11
C GLU A 195 2.89 9.39 7.43
N TYR A 196 2.94 8.06 7.31
CA TYR A 196 4.12 7.24 7.55
C TYR A 196 3.99 5.91 6.79
N CYS A 197 5.09 5.18 6.62
CA CYS A 197 5.10 3.94 5.84
C CYS A 197 4.13 2.88 6.40
N GLY A 198 3.91 2.89 7.72
CA GLY A 198 2.98 2.01 8.42
C GLY A 198 3.64 1.28 9.58
N CYS A 199 4.96 1.08 9.61
CA CYS A 199 5.61 0.36 10.72
C CYS A 199 5.85 1.26 11.94
N ALA A 200 5.96 0.63 13.11
CA ALA A 200 6.19 1.32 14.38
C ALA A 200 7.41 2.25 14.35
N TYR A 201 8.48 1.85 13.65
CA TYR A 201 9.68 2.66 13.53
C TYR A 201 9.48 3.86 12.59
N SER A 202 8.77 3.70 11.46
CA SER A 202 8.41 4.84 10.61
C SER A 202 7.48 5.82 11.33
N LEU A 203 6.57 5.34 12.19
CA LEU A 203 5.74 6.21 13.02
C LEU A 203 6.56 6.99 14.05
N ARG A 204 7.50 6.31 14.73
CA ARG A 204 8.45 6.94 15.67
C ARG A 204 9.24 8.05 14.97
N ASP A 205 9.84 7.74 13.83
CA ASP A 205 10.73 8.65 13.12
C ASP A 205 9.96 9.85 12.53
N SER A 206 8.79 9.61 11.93
CA SER A 206 7.90 10.69 11.49
C SER A 206 7.48 11.60 12.62
N ASN A 207 7.12 11.06 13.79
CA ASN A 207 6.74 11.87 14.96
C ASN A 207 7.92 12.64 15.56
N ALA A 208 9.12 12.05 15.59
CA ALA A 208 10.33 12.74 16.03
C ALA A 208 10.66 13.93 15.11
N HIS A 209 10.58 13.73 13.79
CA HIS A 209 10.77 14.80 12.81
C HIS A 209 9.72 15.89 12.95
N ARG A 210 8.44 15.53 13.09
CA ARG A 210 7.36 16.52 13.31
C ARG A 210 7.59 17.36 14.55
N LYS A 211 7.97 16.72 15.67
CA LYS A 211 8.28 17.41 16.93
C LYS A 211 9.46 18.37 16.78
N SER A 212 10.51 18.02 16.03
CA SER A 212 11.65 18.92 15.80
C SER A 212 11.27 20.16 14.97
N GLN A 213 10.16 20.09 14.22
CA GLN A 213 9.59 21.21 13.47
C GLN A 213 8.45 21.92 14.22
N GLY A 214 8.25 21.65 15.52
CA GLY A 214 7.16 22.24 16.30
C GLY A 214 5.75 21.78 15.90
N ARG A 215 5.64 20.66 15.16
CA ARG A 215 4.36 20.08 14.74
C ARG A 215 3.91 19.02 15.74
N ILE A 216 2.59 18.90 15.93
CA ILE A 216 2.02 17.85 16.78
C ILE A 216 2.33 16.44 16.23
N PRO A 217 2.33 15.37 17.05
CA PRO A 217 2.40 14.00 16.56
C PRO A 217 1.22 13.64 15.64
N ILE A 218 1.41 12.60 14.82
CA ILE A 218 0.40 12.07 13.91
C ILE A 218 -0.84 11.62 14.70
N LYS A 219 -2.03 12.07 14.28
CA LYS A 219 -3.33 11.59 14.75
C LYS A 219 -3.97 10.71 13.68
N LEU A 220 -4.23 9.45 14.00
CA LEU A 220 -4.75 8.45 13.04
C LEU A 220 -6.23 8.67 12.74
N GLY A 221 -6.60 8.58 11.45
CA GLY A 221 -7.98 8.76 10.98
C GLY A 221 -8.46 10.22 11.04
N VAL A 222 -7.54 11.18 10.89
CA VAL A 222 -7.87 12.61 10.91
C VAL A 222 -7.83 13.20 9.51
N LEU A 223 -6.72 13.06 8.79
CA LEU A 223 -6.51 13.71 7.49
C LEU A 223 -7.04 12.85 6.34
N TYR A 224 -7.78 13.47 5.41
CA TYR A 224 -8.29 12.84 4.21
C TYR A 224 -7.95 13.67 2.97
N TYR A 225 -7.60 13.00 1.88
CA TYR A 225 -7.26 13.68 0.64
C TYR A 225 -8.46 14.47 0.10
N GLY A 226 -8.23 15.72 -0.26
CA GLY A 226 -9.26 16.58 -0.86
C GLY A 226 -10.27 17.16 0.14
N ASP A 227 -10.10 16.92 1.44
CA ASP A 227 -10.95 17.48 2.49
C ASP A 227 -10.20 18.53 3.32
N GLU A 228 -10.41 19.80 3.00
CA GLU A 228 -9.79 20.92 3.72
C GLU A 228 -10.32 21.10 5.15
N SER A 229 -11.46 20.48 5.50
CA SER A 229 -11.99 20.47 6.87
C SER A 229 -11.21 19.51 7.77
N THR A 230 -10.49 18.55 7.18
CA THR A 230 -9.64 17.62 7.92
C THR A 230 -8.29 18.26 8.23
N GLN A 231 -8.18 18.81 9.43
CA GLN A 231 -6.96 19.45 9.91
C GLN A 231 -6.58 18.94 11.29
N TYR A 232 -5.31 19.09 11.63
CA TYR A 232 -4.92 18.96 13.02
C TYR A 232 -5.44 20.13 13.82
N GLU A 233 -6.14 19.83 14.92
CA GLU A 233 -6.42 20.83 15.94
C GLU A 233 -5.09 21.48 16.40
N PRO A 234 -5.06 22.83 16.51
CA PRO A 234 -3.90 23.53 17.04
C PRO A 234 -3.52 22.97 18.42
N GLN A 235 -2.22 22.88 18.69
CA GLN A 235 -1.75 22.63 20.05
C GLN A 235 -2.20 23.82 20.90
N ALA A 236 -2.96 23.59 21.98
CA ALA A 236 -3.29 24.65 22.91
C ALA A 236 -1.97 25.32 23.33
N GLU A 237 -1.81 26.60 23.01
CA GLU A 237 -0.63 27.36 23.43
C GLU A 237 -0.46 27.14 24.93
N ASN A 238 0.72 26.71 25.35
CA ASN A 238 1.12 26.77 26.76
C ASN A 238 0.98 28.24 27.17
N LYS A 239 -0.17 28.62 27.72
CA LYS A 239 -0.32 29.81 28.53
C LYS A 239 0.61 29.62 29.71
N ILE A 240 1.86 30.06 29.55
CA ILE A 240 2.70 30.40 30.67
C ILE A 240 1.96 31.57 31.32
N ILE A 241 1.16 31.25 32.34
CA ILE A 241 0.65 32.25 33.27
C ILE A 241 1.90 32.74 33.98
N VAL A 242 2.46 33.84 33.49
CA VAL A 242 3.43 34.63 34.25
C VAL A 242 2.58 35.35 35.30
N GLU A 243 2.42 34.73 36.47
CA GLU A 243 1.94 35.45 37.65
C GLU A 243 2.97 36.55 37.96
N LYS A 244 2.49 37.79 38.00
CA LYS A 244 3.25 38.96 38.42
C LYS A 244 3.19 39.12 39.93
#